data_AF-A0A960SJX2-F1
#
_entry.id   AF-A0A960SJX2-F1
#
_cell.length_a   1.000
_cell.length_b   1.000
_cell.length_c   1.000
_cell.angle_alpha   90.00
_cell.angle_beta   90.00
_cell.angle_gamma   90.00
#
_symmetry.space_group_name_H-M   'P 1'
#
loop_
_entity.id
_entity.type
_entity.pdbx_description
1 polymer ?
#
loop_
_entity_poly.entity_id
_entity_poly.type
_entity_poly.pdbx_seq_one_letter_code
_entity_poly.pdbx_strand_id
1 'polypeptide(L)'
;MNRCSTLTFLFLCIFLLNQARAEIEFVYGIKEQAFKQSGNTPPQNPVEWSFGAGASGNEQLTAVSVTPLGSEIPIMLMGEGGGFDLDTGDFTGKAALDAAYPNGQLSFTVTDGGSSQNLGPFNINGDSYPETPYFINITDLYAHDLGADFELSWNAFSSAESDDRILIQVWDNNTDEEIIFEFLPASATSYVIPGDTLTPNNAYDFDIIFVRETDGLATPETIIGYLSTTSFYFTT
;
A
#
# COMPACT_ATOMS: atom_id res chain seq x y z
N MET A 1 3.28 17.25 -14.26
CA MET A 1 3.58 16.00 -14.97
C MET A 1 2.74 14.95 -14.26
N ASN A 2 1.63 14.53 -14.84
CA ASN A 2 0.67 13.64 -14.17
C ASN A 2 1.33 12.26 -14.03
N ARG A 3 1.86 11.94 -12.85
CA ARG A 3 2.12 10.55 -12.51
C ARG A 3 0.79 9.94 -12.07
N CYS A 4 0.42 8.87 -12.79
CA CYS A 4 -0.48 7.83 -12.30
C CYS A 4 -0.04 7.43 -10.90
N SER A 5 -0.97 7.01 -10.05
CA SER A 5 -0.67 6.52 -8.71
C SER A 5 -0.03 5.14 -8.81
N THR A 6 1.10 5.01 -9.51
CA THR A 6 1.89 3.79 -9.49
C THR A 6 2.46 3.65 -8.10
N LEU A 7 1.77 2.85 -7.29
CA LEU A 7 2.17 2.36 -5.97
C LEU A 7 3.58 1.75 -6.12
N THR A 8 4.60 2.58 -5.99
CA THR A 8 5.99 2.18 -6.13
C THR A 8 6.50 1.93 -4.72
N PHE A 9 6.38 0.70 -4.24
CA PHE A 9 7.02 0.27 -3.00
C PHE A 9 8.52 0.19 -3.24
N LEU A 10 9.26 1.25 -2.90
CA LEU A 10 10.72 1.26 -2.97
C LEU A 10 11.30 1.09 -1.55
N PHE A 11 11.65 -0.15 -1.20
CA PHE A 11 12.40 -0.45 0.02
C PHE A 11 13.89 -0.16 -0.20
N LEU A 12 14.45 0.84 0.50
CA LEU A 12 15.89 1.07 0.56
C LEU A 12 16.38 0.90 2.00
N CYS A 13 17.14 -0.18 2.27
CA CYS A 13 17.75 -0.41 3.58
C CYS A 13 19.29 -0.37 3.51
N ILE A 14 19.89 0.39 4.44
CA ILE A 14 21.34 0.56 4.62
C ILE A 14 21.89 -0.52 5.56
N PHE A 15 22.99 -1.16 5.13
CA PHE A 15 23.66 -2.31 5.78
C PHE A 15 24.42 -1.99 7.08
N LEU A 16 24.25 -2.85 8.09
CA LEU A 16 25.30 -3.21 9.06
C LEU A 16 25.33 -4.74 9.24
N LEU A 17 26.50 -5.33 8.96
CA LEU A 17 26.78 -6.76 8.88
C LEU A 17 26.41 -7.56 10.15
N ASN A 18 25.34 -8.34 10.05
CA ASN A 18 25.16 -9.61 10.76
C ASN A 18 24.90 -10.69 9.70
N GLN A 19 25.31 -11.93 9.92
CA GLN A 19 24.99 -13.03 8.98
C GLN A 19 23.47 -13.17 8.89
N ALA A 20 22.87 -12.54 7.89
CA ALA A 20 21.42 -12.53 7.70
C ALA A 20 20.95 -13.96 7.46
N ARG A 21 19.93 -14.39 8.19
CA ARG A 21 19.17 -15.58 7.83
C ARG A 21 18.19 -15.15 6.74
N ALA A 22 17.97 -16.00 5.75
CA ALA A 22 16.81 -15.93 4.85
C ALA A 22 15.54 -15.55 5.64
N GLU A 23 14.93 -14.42 5.26
CA GLU A 23 13.73 -13.88 5.89
C GLU A 23 12.86 -13.17 4.85
N ILE A 24 11.77 -13.82 4.47
CA ILE A 24 10.62 -13.16 3.85
C ILE A 24 9.98 -12.28 4.94
N GLU A 25 9.95 -10.99 4.70
CA GLU A 25 9.38 -10.02 5.62
C GLU A 25 7.88 -9.86 5.36
N PHE A 26 7.49 -9.72 4.09
CA PHE A 26 6.12 -9.39 3.72
C PHE A 26 5.72 -10.03 2.39
N VAL A 27 4.45 -10.40 2.27
CA VAL A 27 3.81 -10.88 1.03
C VAL A 27 2.45 -10.21 0.90
N TYR A 28 2.07 -9.81 -0.32
CA TYR A 28 0.76 -9.19 -0.51
C TYR A 28 0.09 -9.57 -1.82
N GLY A 29 -1.23 -9.49 -1.81
CA GLY A 29 -2.10 -9.71 -2.95
C GLY A 29 -3.36 -8.89 -2.79
N ILE A 30 -3.46 -7.81 -3.55
CA ILE A 30 -4.36 -6.71 -3.24
C ILE A 30 -5.09 -6.24 -4.49
N LYS A 31 -6.40 -6.00 -4.35
CA LYS A 31 -7.17 -5.16 -5.26
C LYS A 31 -7.38 -3.78 -4.65
N GLU A 32 -7.14 -2.73 -5.40
CA GLU A 32 -7.25 -1.37 -4.89
C GLU A 32 -8.23 -0.52 -5.71
N GLN A 33 -8.92 0.38 -5.02
CA GLN A 33 -9.53 1.56 -5.61
C GLN A 33 -8.88 2.81 -5.00
N ALA A 34 -8.42 3.73 -5.84
CA ALA A 34 -7.77 4.95 -5.37
C ALA A 34 -8.56 6.19 -5.76
N PHE A 35 -8.55 7.18 -4.87
CA PHE A 35 -9.27 8.45 -4.97
C PHE A 35 -8.30 9.62 -4.84
N LYS A 36 -8.68 10.76 -5.39
CA LYS A 36 -7.96 12.02 -5.19
C LYS A 36 -8.83 13.01 -4.47
N GLN A 37 -8.31 13.57 -3.39
CA GLN A 37 -8.99 14.57 -2.58
C GLN A 37 -8.43 15.96 -2.86
N SER A 38 -9.31 16.95 -2.87
CA SER A 38 -8.95 18.36 -2.82
C SER A 38 -9.81 19.07 -1.77
N GLY A 39 -9.16 19.78 -0.85
CA GLY A 39 -9.82 20.34 0.34
C GLY A 39 -10.45 19.27 1.24
N ASN A 40 -11.40 19.66 2.10
CA ASN A 40 -11.97 18.77 3.13
C ASN A 40 -13.23 18.03 2.67
N THR A 41 -13.52 18.00 1.37
CA THR A 41 -14.71 17.30 0.85
C THR A 41 -14.39 15.84 0.54
N PRO A 42 -15.23 14.87 0.97
CA PRO A 42 -15.00 13.47 0.67
C PRO A 42 -14.99 13.21 -0.86
N PRO A 43 -13.98 12.52 -1.40
CA PRO A 43 -13.99 12.12 -2.80
C PRO A 43 -15.09 11.08 -3.05
N GLN A 44 -15.68 11.10 -4.24
CA GLN A 44 -16.87 10.30 -4.56
C GLN A 44 -16.62 9.16 -5.55
N ASN A 45 -15.67 9.34 -6.46
CA ASN A 45 -15.40 8.36 -7.52
C ASN A 45 -13.92 7.99 -7.50
N PRO A 46 -13.58 6.69 -7.56
CA PRO A 46 -12.22 6.27 -7.78
C PRO A 46 -11.69 6.83 -9.09
N VAL A 47 -10.45 7.30 -9.08
CA VAL A 47 -9.73 7.72 -10.28
C VAL A 47 -8.92 6.58 -10.88
N GLU A 48 -8.70 5.52 -10.11
CA GLU A 48 -7.82 4.41 -10.45
C GLU A 48 -8.28 3.12 -9.77
N TRP A 49 -8.04 2.01 -10.46
CA TRP A 49 -8.30 0.65 -10.00
C TRP A 49 -7.07 -0.19 -10.36
N SER A 50 -6.55 -0.98 -9.44
CA SER A 50 -5.32 -1.74 -9.67
C SER A 50 -5.39 -3.12 -9.00
N PHE A 51 -4.52 -4.01 -9.47
CA PHE A 51 -4.16 -5.24 -8.76
C PHE A 51 -2.65 -5.23 -8.55
N GLY A 52 -2.23 -5.43 -7.31
CA GLY A 52 -0.83 -5.58 -6.93
C GLY A 52 -0.62 -6.92 -6.24
N ALA A 53 0.51 -7.56 -6.52
CA ALA A 53 0.95 -8.72 -5.77
C ALA A 53 2.46 -8.77 -5.72
N GLY A 54 3.03 -9.14 -4.58
CA GLY A 54 4.47 -9.10 -4.41
C GLY A 54 4.94 -9.72 -3.11
N ALA A 55 6.24 -9.68 -2.92
CA ALA A 55 6.88 -10.04 -1.66
C ALA A 55 8.14 -9.21 -1.44
N SER A 56 8.41 -8.91 -0.18
CA SER A 56 9.65 -8.29 0.26
C SER A 56 10.35 -9.10 1.33
N GLY A 57 11.65 -8.87 1.46
CA GLY A 57 12.52 -9.50 2.42
C GLY A 57 13.92 -8.94 2.29
N ASN A 58 14.88 -9.62 2.90
CA ASN A 58 16.28 -9.23 2.79
C ASN A 58 16.92 -9.72 1.46
N GLU A 59 18.22 -9.47 1.30
CA GLU A 59 19.01 -9.82 0.12
C GLU A 59 19.02 -11.33 -0.25
N GLN A 60 18.55 -12.21 0.64
CA GLN A 60 18.44 -13.65 0.35
C GLN A 60 17.16 -14.03 -0.37
N LEU A 61 16.16 -13.14 -0.38
CA LEU A 61 14.98 -13.25 -1.24
C LEU A 61 15.40 -12.95 -2.68
N THR A 62 15.44 -13.99 -3.51
CA THR A 62 16.11 -13.96 -4.81
C THR A 62 15.20 -14.24 -6.00
N ALA A 63 14.02 -14.83 -5.76
CA ALA A 63 13.02 -14.99 -6.81
C ALA A 63 11.62 -15.09 -6.21
N VAL A 64 10.66 -14.46 -6.85
CA VAL A 64 9.24 -14.55 -6.53
C VAL A 64 8.47 -14.82 -7.82
N SER A 65 7.53 -15.75 -7.75
CA SER A 65 6.52 -15.90 -8.80
C SER A 65 5.14 -15.93 -8.18
N VAL A 66 4.18 -15.34 -8.88
CA VAL A 66 2.78 -15.30 -8.48
C VAL A 66 1.93 -16.03 -9.50
N THR A 67 1.02 -16.89 -9.04
CA THR A 67 -0.08 -17.41 -9.87
C THR A 67 -1.28 -16.52 -9.62
N PRO A 68 -1.58 -15.56 -10.52
CA PRO A 68 -2.58 -14.54 -10.26
C PRO A 68 -4.00 -15.10 -10.38
N LEU A 69 -4.96 -14.34 -9.85
CA LEU A 69 -6.37 -14.66 -9.89
C LEU A 69 -6.84 -14.95 -11.33
N GLY A 70 -7.51 -16.09 -11.53
CA GLY A 70 -8.05 -16.48 -12.84
C GLY A 70 -7.03 -17.02 -13.85
N SER A 71 -5.77 -17.18 -13.45
CA SER A 71 -4.71 -17.81 -14.26
C SER A 71 -4.16 -19.05 -13.57
N GLU A 72 -3.77 -20.05 -14.36
CA GLU A 72 -3.02 -21.22 -13.88
C GLU A 72 -1.51 -21.09 -14.18
N ILE A 73 -1.11 -19.99 -14.83
CA ILE A 73 0.27 -19.76 -15.28
C ILE A 73 0.95 -18.81 -14.28
N PRO A 74 2.01 -19.25 -13.59
CA PRO A 74 2.81 -18.38 -12.75
C PRO A 74 3.52 -17.29 -13.57
N ILE A 75 3.54 -16.08 -13.03
CA ILE A 75 4.28 -14.93 -13.52
C ILE A 75 5.51 -14.74 -12.63
N MET A 76 6.70 -14.75 -13.22
CA MET A 76 7.92 -14.38 -12.50
C MET A 76 7.93 -12.87 -12.27
N LEU A 77 8.11 -12.46 -11.03
CA LEU A 77 8.20 -11.05 -10.67
C LEU A 77 9.63 -10.56 -10.88
N MET A 78 9.74 -9.33 -11.37
CA MET A 78 11.02 -8.64 -11.47
C MET A 78 11.25 -7.87 -10.17
N GLY A 79 12.47 -7.91 -9.66
CA GLY A 79 12.81 -7.35 -8.37
C GLY A 79 14.31 -7.22 -8.17
N GLU A 80 14.70 -6.35 -7.24
CA GLU A 80 16.08 -6.15 -6.80
C GLU A 80 16.10 -5.87 -5.29
N GLY A 81 17.21 -6.18 -4.62
CA GLY A 81 17.41 -5.82 -3.22
C GLY A 81 16.46 -6.48 -2.22
N GLY A 82 15.79 -7.57 -2.62
CA GLY A 82 14.80 -8.26 -1.78
C GLY A 82 13.36 -7.78 -1.96
N GLY A 83 13.08 -6.83 -2.86
CA GLY A 83 11.71 -6.43 -3.24
C GLY A 83 11.31 -6.99 -4.60
N PHE A 84 10.11 -7.57 -4.70
CA PHE A 84 9.55 -8.14 -5.93
C PHE A 84 8.07 -7.80 -6.07
N ASP A 85 7.71 -7.11 -7.14
CA ASP A 85 6.34 -6.61 -7.33
C ASP A 85 5.80 -6.92 -8.73
N LEU A 86 4.51 -7.24 -8.76
CA LEU A 86 3.72 -7.30 -9.98
C LEU A 86 3.05 -5.94 -10.18
N ASP A 87 3.61 -5.11 -11.06
CA ASP A 87 2.94 -3.91 -11.56
C ASP A 87 2.06 -4.27 -12.76
N THR A 88 0.74 -4.16 -12.57
CA THR A 88 -0.26 -4.46 -13.60
C THR A 88 -0.76 -3.21 -14.32
N GLY A 89 -0.33 -2.03 -13.87
CA GLY A 89 -0.86 -0.73 -14.27
C GLY A 89 -2.34 -0.52 -13.90
N ASP A 90 -2.84 0.63 -14.33
CA ASP A 90 -4.17 1.10 -13.93
C ASP A 90 -5.26 0.56 -14.86
N PHE A 91 -6.39 0.18 -14.25
CA PHE A 91 -7.62 -0.15 -14.95
C PHE A 91 -8.56 1.05 -14.97
N THR A 92 -9.20 1.28 -16.12
CA THR A 92 -10.16 2.38 -16.32
C THR A 92 -11.46 2.24 -15.53
N GLY A 93 -11.63 1.15 -14.78
CA GLY A 93 -12.77 0.90 -13.91
C GLY A 93 -12.78 -0.51 -13.33
N LYS A 94 -13.57 -0.68 -12.27
CA LYS A 94 -13.75 -1.96 -11.56
C LYS A 94 -14.02 -3.15 -12.48
N ALA A 95 -14.91 -2.98 -13.47
CA ALA A 95 -15.25 -4.06 -14.39
C ALA A 95 -14.06 -4.54 -15.25
N ALA A 96 -13.13 -3.64 -15.59
CA ALA A 96 -11.92 -4.00 -16.32
C ALA A 96 -10.93 -4.74 -15.41
N LEU A 97 -10.77 -4.26 -14.17
CA LEU A 97 -9.99 -4.94 -13.13
C LEU A 97 -10.52 -6.35 -12.89
N ASP A 98 -11.83 -6.53 -12.70
CA ASP A 98 -12.44 -7.84 -12.43
C ASP A 98 -12.41 -8.79 -13.63
N ALA A 99 -12.37 -8.25 -14.85
CA ALA A 99 -12.19 -9.07 -16.04
C ALA A 99 -10.76 -9.60 -16.17
N ALA A 100 -9.76 -8.81 -15.77
CA ALA A 100 -8.36 -9.19 -15.77
C ALA A 100 -8.00 -10.11 -14.59
N TYR A 101 -8.53 -9.79 -13.41
CA TYR A 101 -8.29 -10.47 -12.15
C TYR A 101 -9.63 -10.82 -11.48
N PRO A 102 -10.32 -11.88 -11.94
CA PRO A 102 -11.62 -12.27 -11.39
C PRO A 102 -11.49 -12.80 -9.95
N ASN A 103 -12.62 -13.05 -9.30
CA ASN A 103 -12.62 -13.75 -8.01
C ASN A 103 -11.96 -15.12 -8.14
N GLY A 104 -11.12 -15.49 -7.17
CA GLY A 104 -10.41 -16.74 -7.21
C GLY A 104 -9.31 -16.87 -6.18
N GLN A 105 -8.31 -17.67 -6.53
CA GLN A 105 -7.19 -17.98 -5.68
C GLN A 105 -5.89 -17.41 -6.24
N LEU A 106 -5.06 -16.94 -5.34
CA LEU A 106 -3.73 -16.38 -5.56
C LEU A 106 -2.72 -17.25 -4.81
N SER A 107 -1.57 -17.55 -5.42
CA SER A 107 -0.50 -18.27 -4.72
C SER A 107 0.87 -17.73 -5.12
N PHE A 108 1.83 -17.86 -4.21
CA PHE A 108 3.21 -17.43 -4.43
C PHE A 108 4.16 -18.61 -4.37
N THR A 109 5.21 -18.56 -5.17
CA THR A 109 6.43 -19.34 -4.94
C THR A 109 7.53 -18.35 -4.65
N VAL A 110 8.14 -18.46 -3.47
CA VAL A 110 9.16 -17.54 -2.99
C VAL A 110 10.45 -18.31 -2.77
N THR A 111 11.56 -17.84 -3.35
CA THR A 111 12.90 -18.43 -3.19
C THR A 111 13.74 -17.54 -2.31
N ASP A 112 14.09 -18.07 -1.14
CA ASP A 112 14.81 -17.37 -0.09
C ASP A 112 15.93 -18.27 0.45
N GLY A 113 17.16 -17.74 0.52
CA GLY A 113 18.35 -18.51 0.91
C GLY A 113 18.62 -19.72 0.00
N GLY A 114 18.18 -19.66 -1.26
CA GLY A 114 18.29 -20.76 -2.23
C GLY A 114 17.26 -21.88 -2.07
N SER A 115 16.29 -21.73 -1.16
CA SER A 115 15.18 -22.68 -0.98
C SER A 115 13.86 -22.05 -1.41
N SER A 116 13.08 -22.77 -2.21
CA SER A 116 11.75 -22.31 -2.62
C SER A 116 10.67 -22.81 -1.67
N GLN A 117 9.73 -21.94 -1.33
CA GLN A 117 8.52 -22.25 -0.58
C GLN A 117 7.28 -21.77 -1.32
N ASN A 118 6.18 -22.51 -1.21
CA ASN A 118 4.89 -22.12 -1.77
C ASN A 118 4.02 -21.53 -0.66
N LEU A 119 3.42 -20.38 -0.93
CA LEU A 119 2.47 -19.71 -0.04
C LEU A 119 1.10 -19.66 -0.71
N GLY A 120 0.06 -19.88 0.09
CA GLY A 120 -1.32 -20.01 -0.38
C GLY A 120 -1.75 -21.45 -0.68
N PRO A 121 -2.87 -21.66 -1.41
CA PRO A 121 -3.66 -20.62 -2.08
C PRO A 121 -4.37 -19.69 -1.08
N PHE A 122 -4.43 -18.41 -1.43
CA PHE A 122 -5.17 -17.37 -0.72
C PHE A 122 -6.37 -16.94 -1.55
N ASN A 123 -7.49 -16.67 -0.90
CA ASN A 123 -8.74 -16.35 -1.57
C ASN A 123 -8.95 -14.84 -1.65
N ILE A 124 -9.20 -14.32 -2.85
CA ILE A 124 -9.72 -12.97 -3.07
C ILE A 124 -11.06 -13.14 -3.76
N ASN A 125 -12.14 -12.97 -3.00
CA ASN A 125 -13.51 -13.18 -3.47
C ASN A 125 -14.42 -12.01 -3.09
N GLY A 126 -15.27 -11.63 -4.04
CA GLY A 126 -16.25 -10.59 -3.84
C GLY A 126 -15.66 -9.21 -4.08
N ASP A 127 -16.25 -8.21 -3.43
CA ASP A 127 -15.99 -6.79 -3.65
C ASP A 127 -15.88 -6.06 -2.31
N SER A 128 -15.12 -6.63 -1.38
CA SER A 128 -15.00 -6.15 0.00
C SER A 128 -14.09 -4.92 0.14
N TYR A 129 -14.16 -3.99 -0.81
CA TYR A 129 -13.42 -2.74 -0.71
C TYR A 129 -13.89 -1.95 0.52
N PRO A 130 -12.97 -1.43 1.35
CA PRO A 130 -13.31 -0.49 2.42
C PRO A 130 -14.11 0.70 1.93
N GLU A 131 -14.85 1.37 2.83
CA GLU A 131 -15.33 2.72 2.52
C GLU A 131 -14.18 3.65 2.13
N THR A 132 -14.51 4.71 1.37
CA THR A 132 -13.54 5.71 0.95
C THR A 132 -12.96 6.44 2.18
N PRO A 133 -11.66 6.32 2.47
CA PRO A 133 -11.04 7.16 3.48
C PRO A 133 -10.95 8.59 2.94
N TYR A 134 -10.96 9.60 3.80
CA TYR A 134 -10.73 10.99 3.42
C TYR A 134 -10.29 11.79 4.62
N PHE A 135 -9.41 12.74 4.38
CA PHE A 135 -8.94 13.65 5.40
C PHE A 135 -9.98 14.74 5.69
N ILE A 136 -10.14 15.11 6.95
CA ILE A 136 -11.18 16.05 7.38
C ILE A 136 -10.64 17.49 7.47
N ASN A 137 -9.33 17.67 7.61
CA ASN A 137 -8.70 18.95 7.95
C ASN A 137 -7.48 19.33 7.07
N ILE A 138 -7.43 18.90 5.81
CA ILE A 138 -6.34 19.27 4.87
C ILE A 138 -6.20 20.79 4.74
N THR A 139 -7.31 21.53 4.69
CA THR A 139 -7.24 23.00 4.53
C THR A 139 -6.51 23.69 5.66
N ASP A 140 -6.54 23.09 6.86
CA ASP A 140 -5.92 23.67 8.05
C ASP A 140 -4.39 23.49 7.98
N LEU A 141 -3.92 22.41 7.34
CA LEU A 141 -2.49 22.15 7.12
C LEU A 141 -1.81 23.27 6.30
N TYR A 142 -2.49 23.83 5.30
CA TYR A 142 -1.94 24.94 4.49
C TYR A 142 -1.69 26.23 5.26
N ALA A 143 -2.37 26.43 6.40
CA ALA A 143 -2.21 27.60 7.25
C ALA A 143 -1.43 27.29 8.54
N HIS A 144 -1.01 26.03 8.71
CA HIS A 144 -0.35 25.56 9.93
C HIS A 144 1.13 25.98 9.98
N ASP A 145 1.64 26.17 11.19
CA ASP A 145 3.06 26.39 11.43
C ASP A 145 3.81 25.06 11.34
N LEU A 146 4.60 24.88 10.29
CA LEU A 146 5.31 23.62 10.03
C LEU A 146 6.33 23.25 11.14
N GLY A 147 6.73 24.21 11.99
CA GLY A 147 7.58 23.94 13.15
C GLY A 147 6.82 23.38 14.37
N ALA A 148 5.50 23.22 14.29
CA ALA A 148 4.66 22.71 15.36
C ALA A 148 3.95 21.41 14.93
N ASP A 149 3.66 20.55 15.90
CA ASP A 149 2.89 19.32 15.69
C ASP A 149 1.53 19.63 15.03
N PHE A 150 1.15 18.81 14.05
CA PHE A 150 -0.14 18.89 13.37
C PHE A 150 -0.90 17.58 13.51
N GLU A 151 -2.11 17.61 14.05
CA GLU A 151 -2.99 16.45 14.08
C GLU A 151 -3.77 16.33 12.76
N LEU A 152 -3.32 15.45 11.87
CA LEU A 152 -4.03 15.11 10.64
C LEU A 152 -5.12 14.10 10.96
N SER A 153 -6.37 14.39 10.57
CA SER A 153 -7.54 13.57 10.91
C SER A 153 -8.28 13.07 9.68
N TRP A 154 -8.93 11.91 9.78
CA TRP A 154 -9.73 11.29 8.72
C TRP A 154 -11.02 10.66 9.28
N ASN A 155 -11.94 10.26 8.40
CA ASN A 155 -13.16 9.57 8.81
C ASN A 155 -12.88 8.20 9.44
N ALA A 156 -13.78 7.70 10.29
CA ALA A 156 -13.61 6.37 10.84
C ALA A 156 -13.70 5.27 9.76
N PHE A 157 -12.90 4.21 9.91
CA PHE A 157 -13.07 2.94 9.20
C PHE A 157 -14.18 2.11 9.89
N SER A 158 -15.40 2.58 9.75
CA SER A 158 -16.63 2.08 10.36
C SER A 158 -16.97 0.63 10.02
N SER A 159 -16.54 0.12 8.86
CA SER A 159 -16.77 -1.28 8.47
C SER A 159 -15.63 -2.23 8.84
N ALA A 160 -14.62 -1.76 9.57
CA ALA A 160 -13.43 -2.54 9.90
C ALA A 160 -13.73 -3.80 10.73
N GLU A 161 -13.00 -4.86 10.41
CA GLU A 161 -12.93 -6.11 11.17
C GLU A 161 -11.64 -6.17 12.02
N SER A 162 -11.39 -7.29 12.72
CA SER A 162 -10.29 -7.37 13.70
C SER A 162 -8.89 -7.30 13.10
N ASP A 163 -8.76 -7.77 11.85
CA ASP A 163 -7.48 -7.90 11.16
C ASP A 163 -7.24 -6.71 10.22
N ASP A 164 -8.23 -5.83 10.08
CA ASP A 164 -8.13 -4.63 9.25
C ASP A 164 -7.21 -3.58 9.86
N ARG A 165 -6.61 -2.77 8.99
CA ARG A 165 -5.64 -1.75 9.37
C ARG A 165 -5.86 -0.46 8.60
N ILE A 166 -5.21 0.58 9.10
CA ILE A 166 -5.05 1.85 8.40
C ILE A 166 -3.56 2.03 8.14
N LEU A 167 -3.20 2.45 6.94
CA LEU A 167 -1.85 2.89 6.62
C LEU A 167 -1.88 4.38 6.31
N ILE A 168 -1.01 5.14 6.97
CA ILE A 168 -0.72 6.52 6.59
C ILE A 168 0.67 6.57 5.96
N GLN A 169 0.75 7.23 4.82
CA GLN A 169 1.99 7.42 4.09
C GLN A 169 2.15 8.88 3.70
N VAL A 170 3.38 9.39 3.82
CA VAL A 170 3.75 10.72 3.34
C VAL A 170 5.07 10.62 2.57
N TRP A 171 5.02 11.02 1.31
CA TRP A 171 6.16 11.01 0.40
C TRP A 171 6.66 12.43 0.15
N ASP A 172 7.96 12.65 0.25
CA ASP A 172 8.64 13.86 -0.19
C ASP A 172 8.96 13.77 -1.68
N ASN A 173 8.24 14.57 -2.48
CA ASN A 173 8.33 14.52 -3.94
C ASN A 173 9.63 15.12 -4.50
N ASN A 174 10.38 15.87 -3.69
CA ASN A 174 11.64 16.47 -4.12
C ASN A 174 12.82 15.54 -3.86
N THR A 175 12.82 14.82 -2.73
CA THR A 175 13.88 13.85 -2.41
C THR A 175 13.59 12.45 -2.93
N ASP A 176 12.33 12.17 -3.31
CA ASP A 176 11.87 10.84 -3.67
C ASP A 176 12.01 9.86 -2.49
N GLU A 177 11.64 10.34 -1.30
CA GLU A 177 11.75 9.59 -0.05
C GLU A 177 10.41 9.53 0.70
N GLU A 178 10.14 8.36 1.26
CA GLU A 178 9.06 8.17 2.22
C GLU A 178 9.48 8.69 3.60
N ILE A 179 8.74 9.66 4.12
CA ILE A 179 9.06 10.31 5.40
C ILE A 179 8.11 9.90 6.53
N ILE A 180 6.94 9.36 6.20
CA ILE A 180 6.01 8.72 7.13
C ILE A 180 5.49 7.45 6.46
N PHE A 181 5.55 6.33 7.18
CA PHE A 181 4.94 5.05 6.80
C PHE A 181 4.56 4.30 8.07
N GLU A 182 3.29 4.30 8.41
CA GLU A 182 2.83 3.78 9.70
C GLU A 182 1.55 2.97 9.58
N PHE A 183 1.60 1.72 10.07
CA PHE A 183 0.41 0.90 10.28
C PHE A 183 -0.26 1.29 11.59
N LEU A 184 -1.53 1.66 11.50
CA LEU A 184 -2.37 2.06 12.61
C LEU A 184 -3.51 1.04 12.82
N PRO A 185 -4.01 0.89 14.05
CA PRO A 185 -5.23 0.14 14.30
C PRO A 185 -6.38 0.72 13.47
N ALA A 186 -7.31 -0.12 12.97
CA ALA A 186 -8.44 0.37 12.19
C ALA A 186 -9.39 1.33 12.95
N SER A 187 -9.27 1.43 14.27
CA SER A 187 -9.98 2.42 15.08
C SER A 187 -9.34 3.82 15.07
N ALA A 188 -8.14 3.98 14.51
CA ALA A 188 -7.45 5.26 14.46
C ALA A 188 -8.19 6.23 13.52
N THR A 189 -8.31 7.48 13.95
CA THR A 189 -8.94 8.56 13.18
C THR A 189 -8.03 9.77 13.01
N SER A 190 -6.81 9.69 13.54
CA SER A 190 -5.82 10.76 13.41
C SER A 190 -4.39 10.23 13.56
N TYR A 191 -3.45 11.04 13.07
CA TYR A 191 -2.02 10.89 13.23
C TYR A 191 -1.41 12.26 13.50
N VAL A 192 -0.48 12.33 14.44
CA VAL A 192 0.26 13.57 14.73
C VAL A 192 1.49 13.60 13.85
N ILE A 193 1.53 14.53 12.90
CA ILE A 193 2.74 14.87 12.15
C ILE A 193 3.61 15.71 13.08
N PRO A 194 4.81 15.25 13.47
CA PRO A 194 5.70 16.04 14.31
C PRO A 194 6.10 17.35 13.64
N GLY A 195 6.29 18.41 14.42
CA GLY A 195 6.90 19.65 13.93
C GLY A 195 8.24 19.40 13.22
N ASP A 196 8.55 20.23 12.22
CA ASP A 196 9.73 20.14 11.36
C ASP A 196 9.79 18.89 10.44
N THR A 197 8.77 18.03 10.43
CA THR A 197 8.66 16.91 9.47
C THR A 197 8.48 17.40 8.04
N LEU A 198 7.64 18.42 7.86
CA LEU A 198 7.41 19.07 6.58
C LEU A 198 8.27 20.32 6.47
N THR A 199 8.90 20.53 5.32
CA THR A 199 9.82 21.64 5.08
C THR A 199 9.23 22.67 4.12
N PRO A 200 9.48 23.99 4.31
CA PRO A 200 8.95 25.02 3.41
C PRO A 200 9.45 24.92 1.97
N ASN A 201 8.63 25.35 1.00
CA ASN A 201 8.88 25.26 -0.45
C ASN A 201 9.09 23.83 -0.97
N ASN A 202 8.47 22.86 -0.33
CA ASN A 202 8.50 21.47 -0.74
C ASN A 202 7.11 20.99 -1.21
N ALA A 203 7.09 19.81 -1.84
CA ALA A 203 5.91 19.13 -2.32
C ALA A 203 5.83 17.74 -1.70
N TYR A 204 4.63 17.36 -1.26
CA TYR A 204 4.38 16.09 -0.60
C TYR A 204 3.14 15.43 -1.18
N ASP A 205 3.15 14.10 -1.22
CA ASP A 205 1.94 13.30 -1.43
C ASP A 205 1.58 12.62 -0.12
N PHE A 206 0.32 12.74 0.27
CA PHE A 206 -0.24 12.14 1.46
C PHE A 206 -1.26 11.10 1.06
N ASP A 207 -1.10 9.90 1.59
CA ASP A 207 -2.04 8.81 1.40
C ASP A 207 -2.60 8.34 2.73
N ILE A 208 -3.92 8.16 2.76
CA ILE A 208 -4.61 7.41 3.79
C ILE A 208 -5.24 6.19 3.14
N ILE A 209 -4.89 5.02 3.66
CA ILE A 209 -5.25 3.73 3.08
C ILE A 209 -6.02 2.95 4.13
N PHE A 210 -7.23 2.53 3.79
CA PHE A 210 -7.95 1.53 4.56
C PHE A 210 -7.64 0.16 3.98
N VAL A 211 -7.22 -0.78 4.84
CA VAL A 211 -6.82 -2.13 4.47
C VAL A 211 -7.87 -3.12 4.97
N ARG A 212 -8.58 -3.77 4.04
CA ARG A 212 -9.44 -4.92 4.35
C ARG A 212 -8.65 -6.20 4.12
N GLU A 213 -8.36 -6.91 5.20
CA GLU A 213 -7.72 -8.24 5.15
C GLU A 213 -8.80 -9.33 5.03
N THR A 214 -8.65 -10.22 4.04
CA THR A 214 -9.63 -11.28 3.74
C THR A 214 -9.03 -12.68 3.81
N ASP A 215 -7.72 -12.78 3.67
CA ASP A 215 -6.93 -14.00 3.81
C ASP A 215 -5.49 -13.58 4.15
N GLY A 216 -4.65 -14.53 4.55
CA GLY A 216 -3.27 -14.20 4.90
C GLY A 216 -2.62 -15.15 5.90
N LEU A 217 -1.43 -14.76 6.34
CA LEU A 217 -0.60 -15.48 7.29
C LEU A 217 0.06 -14.47 8.23
N ALA A 218 0.25 -14.86 9.49
CA ALA A 218 1.05 -14.08 10.42
C ALA A 218 2.56 -14.26 10.21
N THR A 219 3.00 -15.35 9.55
CA THR A 219 4.43 -15.64 9.32
C THR A 219 4.64 -16.47 8.05
N PRO A 220 5.36 -15.95 7.03
CA PRO A 220 5.70 -14.53 6.88
C PRO A 220 4.43 -13.68 6.87
N GLU A 221 4.53 -12.41 7.25
CA GLU A 221 3.35 -11.54 7.22
C GLU A 221 2.80 -11.49 5.80
N THR A 222 1.54 -11.85 5.64
CA THR A 222 0.88 -11.95 4.34
C THR A 222 -0.46 -11.23 4.40
N ILE A 223 -0.64 -10.21 3.58
CA ILE A 223 -1.88 -9.42 3.51
C ILE A 223 -2.57 -9.68 2.16
N ILE A 224 -3.76 -10.27 2.21
CA ILE A 224 -4.57 -10.56 1.03
C ILE A 224 -5.92 -9.89 1.16
N GLY A 225 -6.30 -9.05 0.20
CA GLY A 225 -7.62 -8.42 0.23
C GLY A 225 -7.75 -7.16 -0.60
N TYR A 226 -8.32 -6.12 0.01
CA TYR A 226 -8.81 -4.94 -0.70
C TYR A 226 -8.34 -3.65 -0.03
N LEU A 227 -7.97 -2.67 -0.84
CA LEU A 227 -7.62 -1.33 -0.40
C LEU A 227 -8.59 -0.28 -0.93
N SER A 228 -8.85 0.72 -0.10
CA SER A 228 -9.34 2.01 -0.54
C SER A 228 -8.34 3.08 -0.13
N THR A 229 -7.81 3.81 -1.11
CA THR A 229 -6.74 4.80 -0.90
C THR A 229 -7.23 6.18 -1.28
N THR A 230 -6.96 7.19 -0.45
CA THR A 230 -7.19 8.58 -0.82
C THR A 230 -5.90 9.37 -0.72
N SER A 231 -5.52 9.95 -1.85
CA SER A 231 -4.34 10.79 -1.98
C SER A 231 -4.70 12.27 -1.98
N PHE A 232 -3.86 13.11 -1.38
CA PHE A 232 -3.84 14.54 -1.68
C PHE A 232 -2.40 15.05 -1.86
N TYR A 233 -2.26 15.96 -2.82
CA TYR A 233 -1.01 16.64 -3.09
C TYR A 233 -0.92 17.93 -2.27
N PHE A 234 0.16 18.10 -1.54
CA PHE A 234 0.42 19.22 -0.65
C PHE A 234 1.68 19.98 -1.08
N THR A 235 1.62 21.31 -1.00
CA THR A 235 2.78 22.18 -1.23
C THR A 235 2.84 23.24 -0.14
N THR A 236 4.03 23.40 0.45
CA THR A 236 4.34 24.39 1.48
C THR A 236 4.89 25.68 0.91
#